data_AF-A0A1I7I9S0-F1
#
_entry.id   AF-A0A1I7I9S0-F1
#
_cell.length_a   1.000
_cell.length_b   1.000
_cell.length_c   1.000
_cell.angle_alpha   90.00
_cell.angle_beta   90.00
_cell.angle_gamma   90.00
#
_symmetry.space_group_name_H-M   'P 1'
#
loop_
_entity.id
_entity.type
_entity.pdbx_description
1 polymer ?
#
loop_
_entity_poly.entity_id
_entity_poly.type
_entity_poly.pdbx_seq_one_letter_code
_entity_poly.pdbx_strand_id
1 'polypeptide(L)'
;MAWLTSLLALFMLTGTPAIAGEPVFLVAHADVSTQQLNRDTARAIFAMRQRTWPDGQAARVYVLANDHPVHARFAKENLTVYPHQLQLAWDRMVFSGTGQAPNRVATQAEMQERIATTPGALGYLEREYLDDRIQVISME
;
A
#
# COMPACT_ATOMS: atom_id res chain seq x y z
N MET A 1 66.33 6.29 18.09
CA MET A 1 66.45 7.39 17.10
C MET A 1 65.29 7.22 16.12
N ALA A 2 64.51 8.29 15.96
CA ALA A 2 63.14 8.35 15.46
C ALA A 2 62.83 7.59 14.16
N TRP A 3 61.66 6.94 14.12
CA TRP A 3 60.94 6.63 12.88
C TRP A 3 59.65 7.45 12.91
N LEU A 4 59.56 8.45 12.05
CA LEU A 4 58.45 9.38 11.93
C LEU A 4 57.37 8.72 11.04
N THR A 5 56.28 8.25 11.63
CA THR A 5 55.14 7.69 10.87
C THR A 5 54.17 8.80 10.50
N SER A 6 54.15 9.20 9.22
CA SER A 6 53.00 9.88 8.61
C SER A 6 51.89 8.84 8.36
N LEU A 7 50.68 9.09 8.85
CA LEU A 7 49.49 8.37 8.39
C LEU A 7 48.40 9.37 7.96
N LEU A 8 48.23 9.44 6.64
CA LEU A 8 47.15 10.15 5.96
C LEU A 8 45.85 9.37 6.22
N ALA A 9 44.91 9.94 6.97
CA ALA A 9 43.60 9.33 7.20
C ALA A 9 42.71 9.52 5.96
N LEU A 10 42.66 8.51 5.09
CA LEU A 10 41.68 8.40 4.01
C LEU A 10 40.40 7.77 4.59
N PHE A 11 39.45 8.59 5.03
CA PHE A 11 38.14 8.11 5.45
C PHE A 11 37.31 7.80 4.19
N MET A 12 37.28 6.52 3.81
CA MET A 12 36.46 6.03 2.70
C MET A 12 34.97 6.19 3.02
N LEU A 13 34.28 6.92 2.15
CA LEU A 13 32.84 7.11 2.15
C LEU A 13 32.17 5.79 1.72
N THR A 14 31.88 4.90 2.66
CA THR A 14 31.08 3.70 2.38
C THR A 14 29.61 4.12 2.22
N GLY A 15 29.17 4.30 0.98
CA GLY A 15 27.76 4.44 0.66
C GLY A 15 27.03 3.14 1.03
N THR A 16 26.14 3.20 2.02
CA THR A 16 25.21 2.10 2.30
C THR A 16 24.26 1.96 1.11
N PRO A 17 24.09 0.76 0.51
CA PRO A 17 23.07 0.57 -0.49
C PRO A 17 21.71 0.81 0.19
N ALA A 18 20.94 1.75 -0.35
CA ALA A 18 19.53 1.88 0.00
C ALA A 18 18.86 0.57 -0.41
N ILE A 19 18.45 -0.24 0.57
CA ILE A 19 17.61 -1.41 0.32
C ILE A 19 16.29 -0.85 -0.21
N ALA A 20 16.10 -0.92 -1.53
CA ALA A 20 14.80 -0.68 -2.12
C ALA A 20 13.85 -1.71 -1.49
N GLY A 21 12.78 -1.23 -0.85
CA GLY A 21 11.76 -2.11 -0.30
C GLY A 21 11.19 -2.99 -1.40
N GLU A 22 10.68 -4.17 -1.05
CA GLU A 22 10.02 -5.04 -2.02
C GLU A 22 8.89 -4.29 -2.75
N PRO A 23 8.53 -4.66 -3.98
CA PRO A 23 7.37 -4.05 -4.65
C PRO A 23 6.07 -4.41 -3.91
N VAL A 24 5.18 -3.42 -3.71
CA VAL A 24 3.81 -3.64 -3.23
C VAL A 24 2.84 -3.62 -4.41
N PHE A 25 2.03 -4.66 -4.51
CA PHE A 25 1.05 -4.83 -5.59
C PHE A 25 -0.34 -4.44 -5.11
N LEU A 26 -1.07 -3.67 -5.92
CA LEU A 26 -2.51 -3.50 -5.76
C LEU A 26 -3.18 -4.82 -6.18
N VAL A 27 -4.04 -5.36 -5.31
CA VAL A 27 -4.70 -6.64 -5.55
C VAL A 27 -6.21 -6.51 -5.31
N ALA A 28 -6.97 -7.35 -6.01
CA ALA A 28 -8.41 -7.41 -5.93
C ALA A 28 -8.93 -8.86 -5.92
N HIS A 29 -10.18 -9.03 -5.49
CA HIS A 29 -10.89 -10.30 -5.61
C HIS A 29 -11.03 -10.69 -7.10
N ALA A 30 -11.00 -11.98 -7.41
CA ALA A 30 -11.03 -12.50 -8.78
C ALA A 30 -12.30 -12.16 -9.58
N ASP A 31 -13.38 -11.73 -8.92
CA ASP A 31 -14.64 -11.32 -9.55
C ASP A 31 -14.63 -9.88 -10.11
N VAL A 32 -13.62 -9.09 -9.76
CA VAL A 32 -13.50 -7.70 -10.22
C VAL A 32 -13.15 -7.70 -11.71
N SER A 33 -13.96 -7.06 -12.55
CA SER A 33 -13.71 -7.02 -14.00
C SER A 33 -12.56 -6.09 -14.39
N THR A 34 -12.27 -5.11 -13.53
CA THR A 34 -11.27 -4.06 -13.76
C THR A 34 -9.88 -4.59 -13.51
N GLN A 35 -9.05 -4.69 -14.54
CA GLN A 35 -7.65 -5.16 -14.45
C GLN A 35 -6.63 -4.02 -14.30
N GLN A 36 -7.06 -2.79 -14.50
CA GLN A 36 -6.20 -1.61 -14.51
C GLN A 36 -6.93 -0.41 -13.90
N LEU A 37 -6.22 0.34 -13.05
CA LEU A 37 -6.72 1.59 -12.47
C LEU A 37 -5.68 2.68 -12.65
N ASN A 38 -6.12 3.87 -13.04
CA ASN A 38 -5.27 5.04 -12.88
C ASN A 38 -5.08 5.36 -11.39
N ARG A 39 -3.97 6.03 -11.08
CA ARG A 39 -3.60 6.41 -9.72
C ARG A 39 -4.65 7.24 -8.98
N ASP A 40 -5.35 8.12 -9.68
CA ASP A 40 -6.32 9.03 -9.06
C ASP A 40 -7.58 8.30 -8.60
N THR A 41 -8.07 7.35 -9.40
CA THR A 41 -9.17 6.45 -9.04
C THR A 41 -8.77 5.56 -7.87
N ALA A 42 -7.58 4.94 -7.91
CA ALA A 42 -7.09 4.16 -6.78
C ALA A 42 -7.03 5.01 -5.50
N ARG A 43 -6.46 6.22 -5.57
CA ARG A 43 -6.40 7.16 -4.44
C ARG A 43 -7.80 7.58 -3.95
N ALA A 44 -8.78 7.74 -4.85
CA ALA A 44 -10.16 8.05 -4.48
C ALA A 44 -10.84 6.89 -3.75
N ILE A 45 -10.59 5.65 -4.19
CA ILE A 45 -11.12 4.44 -3.55
C ILE A 45 -10.51 4.25 -2.17
N PHE A 46 -9.18 4.29 -2.03
CA PHE A 46 -8.52 4.13 -0.73
C PHE A 46 -8.81 5.28 0.25
N ALA A 47 -9.08 6.49 -0.25
CA ALA A 47 -9.55 7.59 0.58
C ALA A 47 -11.07 7.51 0.89
N MET A 48 -11.76 6.45 0.46
CA MET A 48 -13.20 6.22 0.62
C MET A 48 -14.11 7.27 -0.03
N ARG A 49 -13.56 8.14 -0.90
CA ARG A 49 -14.33 9.14 -1.67
C ARG A 49 -15.10 8.50 -2.81
N GLN A 50 -14.57 7.41 -3.36
CA GLN A 50 -15.23 6.55 -4.32
C GLN A 50 -15.41 5.16 -3.67
N ARG A 51 -16.62 4.61 -3.70
CA ARG A 51 -16.95 3.34 -3.04
C ARG A 51 -17.36 2.25 -4.03
N THR A 52 -17.11 2.49 -5.30
CA THR A 52 -17.41 1.58 -6.40
C THR A 52 -16.24 1.48 -7.34
N TRP A 53 -16.10 0.31 -7.96
CA TRP A 53 -15.27 0.10 -9.14
C TRP A 53 -15.81 0.91 -10.34
N PRO A 54 -15.01 1.10 -11.41
CA PRO A 54 -15.44 1.83 -12.61
C PRO A 54 -16.70 1.25 -13.28
N ASP A 55 -16.94 -0.05 -13.14
CA ASP A 55 -18.13 -0.75 -13.64
C ASP A 55 -19.37 -0.62 -12.74
N GLY A 56 -19.23 0.06 -11.58
CA GLY A 56 -20.29 0.25 -10.60
C GLY A 56 -20.36 -0.81 -9.51
N GLN A 57 -19.57 -1.88 -9.56
CA GLN A 57 -19.50 -2.87 -8.49
C GLN A 57 -19.06 -2.23 -7.18
N ALA A 58 -19.64 -2.60 -6.04
CA ALA A 58 -19.25 -2.07 -4.74
C ALA A 58 -17.79 -2.46 -4.39
N ALA A 59 -16.97 -1.47 -4.03
CA ALA A 59 -15.57 -1.67 -3.66
C ALA A 59 -15.45 -1.89 -2.14
N ARG A 60 -14.86 -3.01 -1.74
CA ARG A 60 -14.63 -3.36 -0.33
C ARG A 60 -13.13 -3.21 0.00
N VAL A 61 -12.77 -2.07 0.57
CA VAL A 61 -11.36 -1.72 0.82
C VAL A 61 -10.87 -2.35 2.12
N TYR A 62 -9.71 -3.02 2.05
CA TYR A 62 -8.95 -3.51 3.19
C TYR A 62 -7.59 -2.81 3.29
N VAL A 63 -7.19 -2.43 4.51
CA VAL A 63 -5.92 -1.76 4.79
C VAL A 63 -5.25 -2.32 6.04
N LEU A 64 -3.92 -2.33 6.08
CA LEU A 64 -3.13 -2.58 7.28
C LEU A 64 -3.17 -1.37 8.24
N ALA A 65 -2.60 -1.53 9.43
CA ALA A 65 -2.42 -0.44 10.39
C ALA A 65 -1.61 0.72 9.78
N ASN A 66 -1.86 1.94 10.27
CA ASN A 66 -1.29 3.17 9.70
C ASN A 66 0.26 3.23 9.79
N ASP A 67 0.82 2.58 10.80
CA ASP A 67 2.26 2.44 11.06
C ASP A 67 2.88 1.19 10.40
N HIS A 68 2.08 0.37 9.71
CA HIS A 68 2.58 -0.82 9.02
C HIS A 68 3.50 -0.42 7.85
N PRO A 69 4.72 -1.00 7.72
CA PRO A 69 5.69 -0.60 6.70
C PRO A 69 5.18 -0.79 5.27
N VAL A 70 4.43 -1.87 5.01
CA VAL A 70 3.78 -2.12 3.71
C VAL A 70 2.71 -1.08 3.39
N HIS A 71 1.91 -0.65 4.38
CA HIS A 71 0.94 0.43 4.18
C HIS A 71 1.65 1.75 3.83
N ALA A 72 2.74 2.04 4.53
CA ALA A 72 3.54 3.24 4.28
C ALA A 72 4.14 3.26 2.88
N ARG A 73 4.66 2.12 2.40
CA ARG A 73 5.16 1.97 1.02
C ARG A 73 4.04 2.11 0.01
N PHE A 74 2.96 1.35 0.15
CA PHE A 74 1.80 1.41 -0.76
C PHE A 74 1.24 2.83 -0.90
N ALA A 75 1.01 3.51 0.22
CA ALA A 75 0.49 4.88 0.21
C ALA A 75 1.43 5.82 -0.57
N LYS A 76 2.73 5.75 -0.32
CA LYS A 76 3.72 6.65 -0.93
C LYS A 76 3.98 6.32 -2.40
N GLU A 77 4.22 5.06 -2.71
CA GLU A 77 4.70 4.61 -4.02
C GLU A 77 3.55 4.42 -5.02
N ASN A 78 2.44 3.82 -4.57
CA ASN A 78 1.28 3.55 -5.41
C ASN A 78 0.29 4.71 -5.38
N LEU A 79 -0.01 5.30 -4.22
CA LEU A 79 -1.03 6.34 -4.14
C LEU A 79 -0.50 7.78 -4.17
N THR A 80 0.82 7.99 -4.18
CA THR A 80 1.49 9.30 -4.08
C THR A 80 1.00 10.16 -2.89
N VAL A 81 0.68 9.51 -1.77
CA VAL A 81 0.25 10.16 -0.52
C VAL A 81 0.96 9.56 0.68
N TYR A 82 0.92 10.24 1.82
CA TYR A 82 1.40 9.70 3.08
C TYR A 82 0.27 9.00 3.86
N PRO A 83 0.56 7.96 4.67
CA PRO A 83 -0.45 7.26 5.47
C PRO A 83 -1.33 8.18 6.31
N HIS A 84 -0.74 9.19 6.96
CA HIS A 84 -1.48 10.16 7.78
C HIS A 84 -2.52 10.96 6.97
N GLN A 85 -2.32 11.15 5.66
CA GLN A 85 -3.29 11.86 4.82
C GLN A 85 -4.53 11.00 4.56
N LEU A 86 -4.36 9.68 4.38
CA LEU A 86 -5.47 8.74 4.31
C LEU A 86 -6.21 8.67 5.64
N GLN A 87 -5.46 8.52 6.74
CA GLN A 87 -6.03 8.52 8.10
C GLN A 87 -6.88 9.76 8.36
N LEU A 88 -6.35 10.96 8.07
CA LEU A 88 -7.07 12.21 8.25
C LEU A 88 -8.36 12.29 7.40
N ALA A 89 -8.33 11.76 6.18
CA ALA A 89 -9.52 11.71 5.33
C ALA A 89 -10.59 10.78 5.92
N TRP A 90 -10.19 9.62 6.44
CA TRP A 90 -11.10 8.67 7.10
C TRP A 90 -11.67 9.26 8.40
N ASP A 91 -10.84 9.86 9.25
CA ASP A 91 -11.26 10.49 10.50
C ASP A 91 -12.29 11.60 10.25
N ARG A 92 -12.04 12.47 9.26
CA ARG A 92 -12.98 13.52 8.87
C ARG A 92 -14.33 12.94 8.43
N MET A 93 -14.31 11.85 7.66
CA MET A 93 -15.52 11.18 7.19
C MET A 93 -16.33 10.58 8.35
N VAL A 94 -15.66 9.85 9.25
CA VAL A 94 -16.29 9.20 10.41
C VAL A 94 -16.84 10.25 11.38
N PHE A 95 -16.07 11.28 11.75
CA PHE A 95 -16.50 12.29 12.71
C PHE A 95 -17.64 13.18 12.19
N SER A 96 -17.73 13.40 10.88
CA SER A 96 -18.85 14.13 10.27
C SER A 96 -20.07 13.26 9.98
N GLY A 97 -19.99 11.94 10.21
CA GLY A 97 -21.06 10.99 9.88
C GLY A 97 -21.31 10.80 8.38
N THR A 98 -20.38 11.24 7.51
CA THR A 98 -20.52 11.17 6.04
C THR A 98 -20.06 9.83 5.45
N GLY A 99 -19.55 8.93 6.30
CA GLY A 99 -19.21 7.57 5.89
C GLY A 99 -18.42 6.79 6.93
N GLN A 100 -17.77 5.73 6.43
CA GLN A 100 -17.04 4.76 7.23
C GLN A 100 -15.60 4.64 6.72
N ALA A 101 -14.67 4.39 7.63
CA ALA A 101 -13.29 4.07 7.29
C ALA A 101 -13.19 2.70 6.57
N PRO A 102 -12.08 2.41 5.87
CA PRO A 102 -11.84 1.08 5.32
C PRO A 102 -11.79 -0.01 6.39
N ASN A 103 -11.95 -1.26 5.98
CA ASN A 103 -11.77 -2.41 6.86
C ASN A 103 -10.28 -2.57 7.20
N ARG A 104 -9.95 -2.70 8.48
CA ARG A 104 -8.57 -2.95 8.92
C ARG A 104 -8.31 -4.44 9.08
N VAL A 105 -7.12 -4.86 8.68
CA VAL A 105 -6.58 -6.21 8.88
C VAL A 105 -5.23 -6.11 9.58
N ALA A 106 -4.89 -7.12 10.37
CA ALA A 106 -3.68 -7.13 11.18
C ALA A 106 -2.43 -7.54 10.38
N THR A 107 -2.60 -8.36 9.34
CA THR A 107 -1.49 -8.96 8.59
C THR A 107 -1.79 -9.03 7.09
N GLN A 108 -0.74 -9.20 6.29
CA GLN A 108 -0.88 -9.44 4.85
C GLN A 108 -1.56 -10.78 4.55
N ALA A 109 -1.33 -11.82 5.35
CA ALA A 109 -2.04 -13.09 5.24
C ALA A 109 -3.55 -12.92 5.47
N GLU A 110 -3.95 -12.15 6.49
CA GLU A 110 -5.36 -11.82 6.69
C GLU A 110 -5.91 -10.99 5.51
N MET A 111 -5.13 -10.03 5.01
CA MET A 111 -5.55 -9.24 3.85
C MET A 111 -5.81 -10.12 2.63
N GLN A 112 -4.90 -11.02 2.29
CA GLN A 112 -5.05 -11.99 1.19
C GLN A 112 -6.34 -12.80 1.35
N GLU A 113 -6.57 -13.36 2.55
CA GLU A 113 -7.76 -14.17 2.81
C GLU A 113 -9.06 -13.35 2.69
N ARG A 114 -9.07 -12.12 3.22
CA ARG A 114 -10.22 -11.22 3.09
C ARG A 114 -10.50 -10.89 1.62
N ILE A 115 -9.45 -10.60 0.85
CA ILE A 115 -9.60 -10.27 -0.57
C ILE A 115 -10.07 -11.49 -1.35
N ALA A 116 -9.54 -12.69 -1.09
CA ALA A 116 -9.91 -13.92 -1.78
C ALA A 116 -11.36 -14.37 -1.51
N THR A 117 -11.94 -13.99 -0.37
CA THR A 117 -13.28 -14.46 0.06
C THR A 117 -14.37 -13.40 -0.03
N THR A 118 -14.02 -12.17 -0.41
CA THR A 118 -14.95 -11.04 -0.41
C THR A 118 -15.11 -10.46 -1.81
N PRO A 119 -16.26 -10.67 -2.46
CA PRO A 119 -16.58 -10.08 -3.78
C PRO A 119 -16.31 -8.57 -3.82
N GLY A 120 -15.69 -8.07 -4.90
CA GLY A 120 -15.38 -6.66 -5.07
C GLY A 120 -14.34 -6.09 -4.10
N ALA A 121 -13.63 -6.93 -3.34
CA ALA A 121 -12.61 -6.48 -2.41
C ALA A 121 -11.32 -6.03 -3.12
N LEU A 122 -10.61 -5.10 -2.47
CA LEU A 122 -9.27 -4.70 -2.84
C LEU A 122 -8.40 -4.36 -1.62
N GLY A 123 -7.10 -4.48 -1.82
CA GLY A 123 -6.07 -4.12 -0.87
C GLY A 123 -4.71 -4.18 -1.56
N TYR A 124 -3.66 -4.51 -0.82
CA TYR A 124 -2.31 -4.48 -1.36
C TYR A 124 -1.40 -5.49 -0.65
N LEU A 125 -0.54 -6.15 -1.41
CA LEU A 125 0.27 -7.26 -0.90
C LEU A 125 1.68 -7.21 -1.47
N GLU A 126 2.63 -7.71 -0.71
CA GLU A 126 3.94 -8.11 -1.21
C GLU A 126 3.85 -9.41 -2.03
N ARG A 127 4.87 -9.64 -2.86
CA ARG A 127 4.87 -10.74 -3.85
C ARG A 127 4.62 -12.11 -3.22
N GLU A 128 5.14 -12.36 -2.01
CA GLU A 128 5.04 -13.65 -1.34
C GLU A 128 3.60 -14.05 -0.93
N TYR A 129 2.68 -13.08 -0.88
CA TYR A 129 1.27 -13.31 -0.55
C TYR A 129 0.36 -13.43 -1.79
N LEU A 130 0.94 -13.38 -3.00
CA LEU A 130 0.16 -13.52 -4.23
C LEU A 130 -0.13 -15.00 -4.52
N ASP A 131 -1.39 -15.32 -4.81
CA ASP A 131 -1.85 -16.64 -5.26
C ASP A 131 -2.93 -16.50 -6.33
N ASP A 132 -3.40 -17.64 -6.86
CA ASP A 132 -4.38 -17.70 -7.95
C ASP A 132 -5.82 -17.31 -7.54
N ARG A 133 -6.09 -17.06 -6.25
CA ARG A 133 -7.42 -16.68 -5.75
C ARG A 133 -7.67 -15.18 -5.85
N ILE A 134 -6.62 -14.41 -6.07
CA ILE A 134 -6.66 -12.96 -6.20
C ILE A 134 -6.07 -12.54 -7.54
N GLN A 135 -6.39 -11.32 -7.98
CA GLN A 135 -5.81 -10.74 -9.19
C GLN A 135 -5.02 -9.48 -8.85
N VAL A 136 -3.91 -9.28 -9.56
CA VAL A 136 -3.11 -8.06 -9.49
C VAL A 136 -3.71 -7.02 -10.42
N ILE A 137 -3.93 -5.81 -9.90
CA ILE A 137 -4.44 -4.68 -10.68
C ILE A 137 -3.26 -3.80 -11.08
N SER A 138 -3.12 -3.55 -12.37
CA SER A 138 -2.07 -2.68 -12.91
C SER A 138 -2.40 -1.20 -12.66
N MET A 139 -1.37 -0.38 -12.46
CA MET A 139 -1.52 1.06 -12.28
C MET A 139 -1.03 1.82 -13.50
N GLU A 140 -1.85 2.74 -14.01
CA GLU A 140 -1.46 3.79 -14.97
C GLU A 140 -0.99 5.06 -14.27
#